data_AF-A0A6I4YK43-F1
#
_entry.id   AF-A0A6I4YK43-F1
#
_cell.length_a   1.000
_cell.length_b   1.000
_cell.length_c   1.000
_cell.angle_alpha   90.00
_cell.angle_beta   90.00
_cell.angle_gamma   90.00
#
_symmetry.space_group_name_H-M   'P 1'
#
loop_
_entity.id
_entity.type
_entity.pdbx_description
1 polymer ?
#
loop_
_entity_poly.entity_id
_entity_poly.type
_entity_poly.pdbx_seq_one_letter_code
_entity_poly.pdbx_strand_id
1 'polypeptide(L)'
;MLPFLAQADMTPPVALLGYVNDDPARAAFWPFAVFSPEFVALRWAARAGAAARFVDLPAGVVLAGERDGPEDELRDDPLGVLAQAAGFADFERWWESLVEARLSPSPLVGEGGVGGPPGEAAFDVFAAVNEAMRAVRADALGPVGREAQREAFMRQGIRAALKEGFARVAVVCGAWHAPALDVTAFPVKADAALLKGLPKAKVTLTWVPWTHGRLSVASGYGAGVRSPGYYEHLFTSRGAVAERWFARVARLLRAERLEASSASVIEATRLANALAALRGRALPGLEELNEAALSVFGWDGDLPLRLIEERLVVGEALGAVPDGVPTVPLARDVARQQKSLRLKVLPEKLDLELDLRSDNDLARSVLFHRLNLLGVPWAKPRGSGGLGTFREGWQLRWRPEFSVRLVEASRLGQTVRDAATASALESARGAGTLAELTGLLEVLRLADLPGALPVTLAALDERSALGADVPDVLRALPPLARLARYGDVRGRGPAVAGGEEVAPLETFRALLTRAAVGLPLAGVGL
;
A
#
# COMPACT_ATOMS: atom_id res chain seq x y z
N MET A 1 8.50 -16.40 8.66
CA MET A 1 7.33 -15.69 8.09
C MET A 1 6.00 -16.34 8.44
N LEU A 2 5.79 -17.63 8.15
CA LEU A 2 4.50 -18.31 8.40
C LEU A 2 3.99 -18.28 9.85
N PRO A 3 4.83 -18.46 10.90
CA PRO A 3 4.33 -18.46 12.27
C PRO A 3 3.60 -17.18 12.69
N PHE A 4 3.94 -16.04 12.09
CA PHE A 4 3.28 -14.76 12.37
C PHE A 4 1.82 -14.72 11.90
N LEU A 5 1.44 -15.50 10.88
CA LEU A 5 0.06 -15.55 10.38
C LEU A 5 -0.94 -16.13 11.39
N ALA A 6 -0.44 -16.89 12.37
CA ALA A 6 -1.26 -17.47 13.43
C ALA A 6 -1.59 -16.47 14.54
N GLN A 7 -0.84 -15.37 14.65
CA GLN A 7 -0.97 -14.42 15.74
C GLN A 7 -2.27 -13.59 15.60
N ALA A 8 -2.88 -13.25 16.73
CA ALA A 8 -4.20 -12.61 16.76
C ALA A 8 -4.18 -11.15 16.26
N ASP A 9 -3.04 -10.48 16.41
CA ASP A 9 -2.74 -9.12 15.97
C ASP A 9 -2.27 -9.02 14.51
N MET A 10 -2.21 -10.14 13.78
CA MET A 10 -2.09 -10.15 12.33
C MET A 10 -3.46 -9.94 11.68
N THR A 11 -3.76 -8.71 11.28
CA THR A 11 -5.05 -8.34 10.66
C THR A 11 -4.84 -7.88 9.22
N PRO A 12 -5.33 -8.61 8.20
CA PRO A 12 -5.32 -8.15 6.81
C PRO A 12 -6.08 -6.83 6.60
N PRO A 13 -5.81 -6.09 5.51
CA PRO A 13 -4.86 -6.43 4.44
C PRO A 13 -3.39 -6.27 4.86
N VAL A 14 -2.58 -7.30 4.60
CA VAL A 14 -1.13 -7.32 4.87
C VAL A 14 -0.37 -7.78 3.63
N ALA A 15 0.90 -7.43 3.51
CA ALA A 15 1.73 -7.90 2.41
C ALA A 15 3.03 -8.50 2.92
N LEU A 16 3.49 -9.54 2.25
CA LEU A 16 4.88 -9.97 2.37
C LEU A 16 5.72 -9.03 1.50
N LEU A 17 6.56 -8.22 2.13
CA LEU A 17 7.53 -7.35 1.47
C LEU A 17 8.84 -8.13 1.30
N GLY A 18 9.32 -8.25 0.07
CA GLY A 18 10.67 -8.68 -0.23
C GLY A 18 11.48 -7.56 -0.86
N TYR A 19 12.72 -7.36 -0.42
CA TYR A 19 13.64 -6.39 -1.00
C TYR A 19 15.06 -6.94 -1.10
N VAL A 20 15.81 -6.50 -2.12
CA VAL A 20 17.23 -6.85 -2.29
C VAL A 20 18.05 -6.12 -1.23
N ASN A 21 18.90 -6.84 -0.50
CA ASN A 21 19.63 -6.28 0.66
C ASN A 21 20.54 -5.12 0.27
N ASP A 22 21.21 -5.22 -0.89
CA ASP A 22 22.19 -4.25 -1.35
C ASP A 22 21.54 -3.13 -2.21
N ASP A 23 20.30 -3.34 -2.66
CA ASP A 23 19.48 -2.35 -3.37
C ASP A 23 18.00 -2.44 -2.95
N PRO A 24 17.63 -1.90 -1.77
CA PRO A 24 16.26 -1.97 -1.27
C PRO A 24 15.18 -1.36 -2.16
N ALA A 25 15.53 -0.50 -3.12
CA ALA A 25 14.60 0.05 -4.09
C ALA A 25 14.07 -1.03 -5.05
N ARG A 26 14.82 -2.14 -5.22
CA ARG A 26 14.34 -3.38 -5.82
C ARG A 26 13.57 -4.19 -4.80
N ALA A 27 12.29 -3.90 -4.71
CA ALA A 27 11.34 -4.57 -3.83
C ALA A 27 10.09 -5.06 -4.58
N ALA A 28 9.42 -6.04 -3.99
CA ALA A 28 8.14 -6.57 -4.43
C ALA A 28 7.23 -6.84 -3.22
N PHE A 29 5.92 -6.78 -3.46
CA PHE A 29 4.89 -7.03 -2.47
C PHE A 29 4.02 -8.19 -2.92
N TRP A 30 3.75 -9.13 -2.01
CA TRP A 30 2.74 -10.16 -2.18
C TRP A 30 1.63 -9.91 -1.17
N PRO A 31 0.53 -9.26 -1.58
CA PRO A 31 -0.52 -8.85 -0.66
C PRO A 31 -1.50 -9.99 -0.36
N PHE A 32 -2.11 -9.92 0.82
CA PHE A 32 -3.09 -10.86 1.34
C PHE A 32 -4.24 -10.08 2.01
N ALA A 33 -5.46 -10.49 1.70
CA ALA A 33 -6.69 -10.05 2.35
C ALA A 33 -7.26 -11.16 3.24
N VAL A 34 -8.27 -10.84 4.04
CA VAL A 34 -8.95 -11.84 4.89
C VAL A 34 -9.60 -12.96 4.06
N PHE A 35 -10.00 -12.64 2.83
CA PHE A 35 -10.65 -13.53 1.87
C PHE A 35 -9.65 -14.17 0.89
N SER A 36 -8.35 -13.85 0.95
CA SER A 36 -7.36 -14.49 0.07
C SER A 36 -7.27 -15.99 0.38
N PRO A 37 -7.47 -16.89 -0.60
CA PRO A 37 -7.43 -18.33 -0.37
C PRO A 37 -6.13 -18.80 0.28
N GLU A 38 -5.00 -18.22 -0.11
CA GLU A 38 -3.67 -18.49 0.43
C GLU A 38 -3.59 -18.08 1.90
N PHE A 39 -4.13 -16.91 2.26
CA PHE A 39 -4.15 -16.45 3.64
C PHE A 39 -5.00 -17.36 4.52
N VAL A 40 -6.19 -17.73 4.04
CA VAL A 40 -7.11 -18.66 4.73
C VAL A 40 -6.44 -20.01 4.94
N ALA A 41 -5.84 -20.58 3.90
CA ALA A 41 -5.16 -21.87 3.96
C ALA A 41 -3.96 -21.87 4.91
N LEU A 42 -3.12 -20.82 4.86
CA LEU A 42 -1.98 -20.69 5.76
C LEU A 42 -2.41 -20.52 7.23
N ARG A 43 -3.47 -19.75 7.50
CA ARG A 43 -4.03 -19.63 8.86
C ARG A 43 -4.64 -20.94 9.34
N TRP A 44 -5.36 -21.64 8.48
CA TRP A 44 -5.90 -22.97 8.81
C TRP A 44 -4.76 -23.93 9.13
N ALA A 45 -3.72 -24.00 8.29
CA ALA A 45 -2.58 -24.89 8.49
C ALA A 45 -1.86 -24.60 9.82
N ALA A 46 -1.64 -23.31 10.14
CA ALA A 46 -1.03 -22.92 11.39
C ALA A 46 -1.88 -23.31 12.62
N ARG A 47 -3.22 -23.19 12.55
CA ARG A 47 -4.13 -23.63 13.62
C ARG A 47 -4.20 -25.16 13.75
N ALA A 48 -4.15 -25.86 12.63
CA ALA A 48 -4.20 -27.33 12.58
C ALA A 48 -2.85 -28.00 12.89
N GLY A 49 -1.78 -27.23 13.02
CA GLY A 49 -0.41 -27.77 13.11
C GLY A 49 0.06 -28.47 11.84
N ALA A 50 -0.58 -28.20 10.69
CA ALA A 50 -0.22 -28.78 9.41
C ALA A 50 1.02 -28.09 8.84
N ALA A 51 1.88 -28.86 8.17
CA ALA A 51 3.05 -28.31 7.48
C ALA A 51 2.60 -27.45 6.30
N ALA A 52 3.07 -26.20 6.25
CA ALA A 52 2.77 -25.25 5.18
C ALA A 52 4.06 -24.66 4.60
N ARG A 53 4.06 -24.40 3.29
CA ARG A 53 5.21 -23.87 2.53
C ARG A 53 4.72 -22.96 1.42
N PHE A 54 5.48 -21.91 1.13
CA PHE A 54 5.39 -21.24 -0.16
C PHE A 54 6.07 -22.12 -1.21
N VAL A 55 5.41 -22.34 -2.35
CA VAL A 55 5.89 -23.24 -3.42
C VAL A 55 6.03 -22.53 -4.77
N ASP A 56 5.92 -21.20 -4.81
CA ASP A 56 6.19 -20.40 -6.01
C ASP A 56 7.68 -20.01 -6.10
N LEU A 57 8.11 -19.40 -7.21
CA LEU A 57 9.49 -18.96 -7.39
C LEU A 57 9.97 -18.14 -6.18
N PRO A 58 11.17 -18.44 -5.65
CA PRO A 58 11.71 -17.70 -4.51
C PRO A 58 11.85 -16.21 -4.82
N ALA A 59 11.55 -15.35 -3.84
CA ALA A 59 11.71 -13.90 -3.98
C ALA A 59 13.13 -13.49 -4.42
N GLY A 60 14.15 -14.24 -3.99
CA GLY A 60 15.55 -14.04 -4.42
C GLY A 60 15.80 -14.29 -5.90
N VAL A 61 14.98 -15.11 -6.57
CA VAL A 61 15.03 -15.30 -8.03
C VAL A 61 14.21 -14.21 -8.71
N VAL A 62 12.99 -13.99 -8.23
CA VAL A 62 12.06 -12.97 -8.75
C VAL A 62 12.69 -11.58 -8.77
N LEU A 63 13.33 -11.17 -7.68
CA LEU A 63 13.94 -9.84 -7.56
C LEU A 63 15.30 -9.73 -8.24
N ALA A 64 15.92 -10.86 -8.63
CA ALA A 64 17.22 -10.87 -9.30
C ALA A 64 17.12 -10.71 -10.81
N GLY A 65 15.99 -11.10 -11.41
CA GLY A 65 15.69 -10.81 -12.80
C GLY A 65 15.72 -9.30 -13.07
N GLU A 66 15.94 -8.93 -14.33
CA GLU A 66 15.63 -7.57 -14.76
C GLU A 66 14.14 -7.33 -14.48
N ARG A 67 13.76 -6.07 -14.22
CA ARG A 67 12.34 -5.73 -14.33
C ARG A 67 12.03 -5.95 -15.81
N ASP A 68 11.52 -7.14 -16.13
CA ASP A 68 10.84 -7.35 -17.39
C ASP A 68 9.91 -6.14 -17.56
N GLY A 69 9.84 -5.59 -18.77
CA GLY A 69 8.84 -4.57 -19.11
C GLY A 69 7.44 -5.05 -18.70
N PRO A 70 6.38 -4.23 -18.85
CA PRO A 70 5.01 -4.66 -18.53
C PRO A 70 4.82 -6.11 -19.03
N GLU A 71 4.63 -7.04 -18.09
CA GLU A 71 4.56 -8.49 -18.35
C GLU A 71 3.67 -8.67 -19.57
N ASP A 72 4.20 -9.20 -20.69
CA ASP A 72 3.54 -9.35 -21.99
C ASP A 72 2.06 -8.93 -21.93
N GLU A 73 1.83 -7.62 -22.07
CA GLU A 73 0.49 -7.07 -22.15
C GLU A 73 -0.19 -7.81 -23.29
N LEU A 74 -1.23 -8.58 -22.97
CA LEU A 74 -2.07 -9.41 -23.84
C LEU A 74 -1.67 -10.90 -23.99
N ARG A 75 -1.61 -11.63 -22.88
CA ARG A 75 -2.42 -12.86 -22.84
C ARG A 75 -3.78 -12.49 -22.25
N ASP A 76 -4.83 -12.55 -23.07
CA ASP A 76 -6.19 -12.40 -22.56
C ASP A 76 -6.37 -13.32 -21.36
N ASP A 77 -6.83 -12.79 -20.22
CA ASP A 77 -7.15 -13.59 -19.04
C ASP A 77 -8.14 -14.68 -19.47
N PRO A 78 -7.75 -15.98 -19.47
CA PRO A 78 -8.60 -17.04 -19.97
C PRO A 78 -9.95 -17.10 -19.26
N LEU A 79 -9.98 -16.76 -17.97
CA LEU A 79 -11.22 -16.69 -17.21
C LEU A 79 -12.05 -15.46 -17.58
N GLY A 80 -11.39 -14.34 -17.92
CA GLY A 80 -12.04 -13.17 -18.51
C GLY A 80 -12.69 -13.47 -19.86
N VAL A 81 -12.03 -14.21 -20.74
CA VAL A 81 -12.60 -14.65 -22.03
C VAL A 81 -13.78 -15.61 -21.81
N LEU A 82 -13.65 -16.56 -20.88
CA LEU A 82 -14.75 -17.45 -20.51
C LEU A 82 -15.94 -16.68 -19.94
N ALA A 83 -15.69 -15.65 -19.11
CA ALA A 83 -16.72 -14.78 -18.58
C ALA A 83 -17.46 -14.05 -19.71
N GLN A 84 -16.75 -13.45 -20.66
CA GLN A 84 -17.33 -12.79 -21.82
C GLN A 84 -18.14 -13.74 -22.70
N ALA A 85 -17.61 -14.94 -22.97
CA ALA A 85 -18.31 -15.99 -23.73
C ALA A 85 -19.58 -16.47 -23.01
N ALA A 86 -19.59 -16.45 -21.68
CA ALA A 86 -20.76 -16.73 -20.85
C ALA A 86 -21.74 -15.53 -20.72
N GLY A 87 -21.47 -14.41 -21.40
CA GLY A 87 -22.32 -13.23 -21.40
C GLY A 87 -22.12 -12.27 -20.22
N PHE A 88 -21.04 -12.44 -19.44
CA PHE A 88 -20.69 -11.55 -18.35
C PHE A 88 -19.77 -10.43 -18.84
N ALA A 89 -19.98 -9.22 -18.31
CA ALA A 89 -19.14 -8.06 -18.64
C ALA A 89 -17.69 -8.20 -18.14
N ASP A 90 -17.48 -8.99 -17.08
CA ASP A 90 -16.16 -9.21 -16.50
C ASP A 90 -16.07 -10.50 -15.67
N PHE A 91 -14.82 -10.88 -15.33
CA PHE A 91 -14.48 -12.06 -14.55
C PHE A 91 -15.08 -12.07 -13.13
N GLU A 92 -15.06 -10.95 -12.41
CA GLU A 92 -15.57 -10.92 -11.01
C GLU A 92 -17.05 -11.26 -10.96
N ARG A 93 -17.85 -10.72 -11.88
CA ARG A 93 -19.29 -11.00 -11.96
C ARG A 93 -19.57 -12.47 -12.29
N TRP A 94 -18.78 -13.04 -13.20
CA TRP A 94 -18.86 -14.46 -13.54
C TRP A 94 -18.48 -15.34 -12.33
N TRP A 95 -17.41 -14.98 -11.62
CA TRP A 95 -16.95 -15.67 -10.42
C TRP A 95 -17.97 -15.59 -9.27
N GLU A 96 -18.53 -14.40 -9.01
CA GLU A 96 -19.59 -14.19 -8.03
C GLU A 96 -20.79 -15.12 -8.31
N SER A 97 -21.23 -15.17 -9.57
CA SER A 97 -22.40 -15.95 -9.95
C SER A 97 -22.18 -17.46 -9.90
N LEU A 98 -21.00 -17.96 -10.26
CA LEU A 98 -20.75 -19.40 -10.41
C LEU A 98 -20.05 -20.03 -9.22
N VAL A 99 -19.31 -19.27 -8.43
CA VAL A 99 -18.55 -19.78 -7.28
C VAL A 99 -19.14 -19.26 -5.98
N GLU A 100 -19.13 -17.95 -5.76
CA GLU A 100 -19.51 -17.38 -4.45
C GLU A 100 -20.99 -17.61 -4.11
N ALA A 101 -21.89 -17.44 -5.08
CA ALA A 101 -23.33 -17.66 -4.90
C ALA A 101 -23.70 -19.13 -4.67
N ARG A 102 -22.91 -20.09 -5.21
CA ARG A 102 -23.16 -21.53 -5.03
C ARG A 102 -22.66 -22.06 -3.69
N LEU A 103 -21.63 -21.42 -3.13
CA LEU A 103 -21.02 -21.80 -1.86
C LEU A 103 -21.71 -21.15 -0.64
N SER A 104 -22.56 -20.15 -0.85
CA SER A 104 -23.33 -19.54 0.22
C SER A 104 -24.46 -20.45 0.70
N PRO A 105 -24.63 -20.68 2.02
CA PRO A 105 -25.78 -21.40 2.54
C PRO A 105 -27.07 -20.68 2.12
N SER A 106 -27.93 -21.36 1.37
CA SER A 106 -29.23 -20.82 0.97
C SER A 106 -30.08 -20.53 2.21
N PRO A 107 -30.63 -19.31 2.38
CA PRO A 107 -31.56 -18.99 3.47
C PRO A 107 -32.92 -19.69 3.34
N LEU A 108 -33.19 -20.38 2.22
CA LEU A 108 -34.40 -21.17 2.01
C LEU A 108 -34.31 -22.60 2.59
N VAL A 109 -33.15 -22.99 3.14
CA VAL A 109 -33.00 -24.24 3.89
C VAL A 109 -33.01 -23.90 5.37
N GLY A 110 -34.08 -24.32 6.06
CA GLY A 110 -34.48 -23.82 7.37
C GLY A 110 -33.43 -23.79 8.47
N GLU A 111 -33.72 -22.93 9.46
CA GLU A 111 -33.02 -22.79 10.74
C GLU A 111 -32.71 -24.18 11.35
N GLY A 112 -31.44 -24.57 11.33
CA GLY A 112 -30.99 -25.83 11.94
C GLY A 112 -29.69 -26.40 11.35
N GLY A 113 -29.32 -26.02 10.12
CA GLY A 113 -28.06 -26.43 9.53
C GLY A 113 -26.89 -25.54 9.98
N VAL A 114 -26.15 -25.95 11.01
CA VAL A 114 -24.76 -25.50 11.17
C VAL A 114 -24.06 -25.84 9.86
N GLY A 115 -23.65 -24.82 9.08
CA GLY A 115 -23.05 -24.99 7.76
C GLY A 115 -21.97 -26.06 7.79
N GLY A 116 -22.33 -27.26 7.31
CA GLY A 116 -21.40 -28.35 7.09
C GLY A 116 -20.41 -27.96 5.98
N PRO A 117 -19.32 -28.73 5.80
CA PRO A 117 -18.47 -28.55 4.65
C PRO A 117 -19.31 -28.56 3.37
N PRO A 118 -18.96 -27.77 2.34
CA PRO A 118 -19.63 -27.82 1.06
C PRO A 118 -19.71 -29.28 0.60
N GLY A 119 -20.89 -29.75 0.18
CA GLY A 119 -21.06 -31.10 -0.36
C GLY A 119 -20.17 -31.31 -1.60
N GLU A 120 -19.96 -32.54 -2.04
CA GLU A 120 -19.07 -32.86 -3.18
C GLU A 120 -19.37 -32.01 -4.44
N ALA A 121 -20.64 -31.67 -4.69
CA ALA A 121 -21.08 -30.81 -5.78
C ALA A 121 -20.50 -29.38 -5.78
N ALA A 122 -20.05 -28.88 -4.62
CA ALA A 122 -19.37 -27.59 -4.52
C ALA A 122 -17.97 -27.59 -5.16
N PHE A 123 -17.36 -28.76 -5.31
CA PHE A 123 -16.05 -28.91 -5.95
C PHE A 123 -16.15 -29.10 -7.47
N ASP A 124 -17.33 -29.40 -8.01
CA ASP A 124 -17.55 -29.58 -9.45
C ASP A 124 -17.18 -28.33 -10.25
N VAL A 125 -17.43 -27.12 -9.71
CA VAL A 125 -17.04 -25.87 -10.36
C VAL A 125 -15.51 -25.76 -10.51
N PHE A 126 -14.75 -26.21 -9.51
CA PHE A 126 -13.28 -26.19 -9.58
C PHE A 126 -12.76 -27.26 -10.55
N ALA A 127 -13.42 -28.42 -10.63
CA ALA A 127 -13.10 -29.44 -11.63
C ALA A 127 -13.34 -28.91 -13.05
N ALA A 128 -14.47 -28.25 -13.30
CA ALA A 128 -14.81 -27.64 -14.59
C ALA A 128 -13.85 -26.50 -14.96
N VAL A 129 -13.49 -25.64 -14.00
CA VAL A 129 -12.48 -24.59 -14.20
C VAL A 129 -11.14 -25.21 -14.57
N ASN A 130 -10.70 -26.26 -13.88
CA ASN A 130 -9.44 -26.94 -14.17
C ASN A 130 -9.46 -27.61 -15.56
N GLU A 131 -10.59 -28.18 -15.98
CA GLU A 131 -10.77 -28.71 -17.34
C GLU A 131 -10.71 -27.61 -18.40
N ALA A 132 -11.39 -26.48 -18.18
CA ALA A 132 -11.33 -25.34 -19.09
C ALA A 132 -9.90 -24.79 -19.21
N MET A 133 -9.16 -24.67 -18.10
CA MET A 133 -7.76 -24.25 -18.14
C MET A 133 -6.88 -25.27 -18.88
N ARG A 134 -7.13 -26.58 -18.77
CA ARG A 134 -6.43 -27.60 -19.58
C ARG A 134 -6.67 -27.40 -21.06
N ALA A 135 -7.92 -27.16 -21.47
CA ALA A 135 -8.27 -26.95 -22.87
C ALA A 135 -7.58 -25.71 -23.44
N VAL A 136 -7.66 -24.56 -22.74
CA VAL A 136 -6.99 -23.33 -23.17
C VAL A 136 -5.47 -23.52 -23.29
N ARG A 137 -4.88 -24.26 -22.36
CA ARG A 137 -3.43 -24.55 -22.37
C ARG A 137 -3.00 -25.50 -23.49
N ALA A 138 -3.89 -26.37 -23.98
CA ALA A 138 -3.59 -27.27 -25.09
C ALA A 138 -3.45 -26.50 -26.42
N ASP A 139 -4.24 -25.43 -26.57
CA ASP A 139 -4.22 -24.57 -27.78
C ASP A 139 -3.22 -23.41 -27.67
N ALA A 140 -2.80 -23.06 -26.46
CA ALA A 140 -1.78 -22.04 -26.24
C ALA A 140 -0.38 -22.52 -26.67
N LEU A 141 0.46 -21.59 -27.14
CA LEU A 141 1.91 -21.80 -27.17
C LEU A 141 2.33 -22.18 -25.74
N GLY A 142 2.93 -23.36 -25.56
CA GLY A 142 3.29 -23.91 -24.24
C GLY A 142 4.04 -22.90 -23.36
N PRO A 143 4.07 -23.11 -22.03
CA PRO A 143 4.56 -22.08 -21.11
C PRO A 143 6.02 -21.73 -21.44
N VAL A 144 6.28 -20.44 -21.65
CA VAL A 144 7.62 -19.89 -21.94
C VAL A 144 8.09 -19.03 -20.77
N GLY A 145 9.42 -18.90 -20.65
CA GLY A 145 10.05 -17.97 -19.72
C GLY A 145 9.67 -18.21 -18.26
N ARG A 146 9.25 -17.14 -17.59
CA ARG A 146 9.06 -17.08 -16.14
C ARG A 146 7.92 -17.97 -15.64
N GLU A 147 6.85 -18.12 -16.41
CA GLU A 147 5.72 -18.99 -16.06
C GLU A 147 6.14 -20.45 -15.94
N ALA A 148 6.88 -20.97 -16.93
CA ALA A 148 7.39 -22.33 -16.90
C ALA A 148 8.31 -22.58 -15.69
N GLN A 149 9.11 -21.57 -15.32
CA GLN A 149 9.98 -21.63 -14.14
C GLN A 149 9.17 -21.69 -12.84
N ARG A 150 8.09 -20.90 -12.71
CA ARG A 150 7.17 -20.97 -11.55
C ARG A 150 6.56 -22.34 -11.40
N GLU A 151 6.01 -22.88 -12.47
CA GLU A 151 5.36 -24.19 -12.44
C GLU A 151 6.36 -25.33 -12.17
N ALA A 152 7.58 -25.25 -12.72
CA ALA A 152 8.65 -26.19 -12.42
C ALA A 152 9.05 -26.16 -10.94
N PHE A 153 9.13 -24.97 -10.34
CA PHE A 153 9.43 -24.82 -8.91
C PHE A 153 8.30 -25.36 -8.03
N MET A 154 7.04 -25.07 -8.37
CA MET A 154 5.87 -25.64 -7.68
C MET A 154 5.89 -27.17 -7.71
N ARG A 155 6.12 -27.78 -8.88
CA ARG A 155 6.25 -29.24 -9.01
C ARG A 155 7.42 -29.80 -8.19
N GLN A 156 8.57 -29.11 -8.13
CA GLN A 156 9.67 -29.51 -7.26
C GLN A 156 9.28 -29.47 -5.78
N GLY A 157 8.52 -28.46 -5.35
CA GLY A 157 7.97 -28.36 -4.00
C GLY A 157 7.04 -29.53 -3.65
N ILE A 158 6.14 -29.89 -4.56
CA ILE A 158 5.25 -31.05 -4.39
C ILE A 158 6.06 -32.34 -4.26
N ARG A 159 7.00 -32.60 -5.17
CA ARG A 159 7.85 -33.80 -5.12
C ARG A 159 8.70 -33.87 -3.85
N ALA A 160 9.19 -32.72 -3.36
CA ALA A 160 9.90 -32.64 -2.09
C ALA A 160 9.01 -33.05 -0.91
N ALA A 161 7.79 -32.53 -0.83
CA ALA A 161 6.83 -32.92 0.21
C ALA A 161 6.50 -34.43 0.16
N LEU A 162 6.26 -34.98 -1.03
CA LEU A 162 6.02 -36.43 -1.18
C LEU A 162 7.23 -37.25 -0.72
N LYS A 163 8.46 -36.82 -1.06
CA LYS A 163 9.70 -37.49 -0.65
C LYS A 163 9.91 -37.46 0.87
N GLU A 164 9.45 -36.42 1.53
CA GLU A 164 9.50 -36.29 2.98
C GLU A 164 8.43 -37.14 3.71
N GLY A 165 7.59 -37.85 2.97
CA GLY A 165 6.59 -38.79 3.51
C GLY A 165 5.19 -38.20 3.66
N PHE A 166 4.92 -36.98 3.19
CA PHE A 166 3.57 -36.43 3.20
C PHE A 166 2.70 -37.15 2.17
N ALA A 167 1.71 -37.94 2.64
CA ALA A 167 0.82 -38.70 1.76
C ALA A 167 -0.33 -37.88 1.15
N ARG A 168 -0.72 -36.78 1.81
CA ARG A 168 -1.81 -35.88 1.36
C ARG A 168 -1.27 -34.46 1.25
N VAL A 169 -1.21 -33.96 0.03
CA VAL A 169 -0.72 -32.61 -0.29
C VAL A 169 -1.86 -31.81 -0.91
N ALA A 170 -2.16 -30.66 -0.34
CA ALA A 170 -3.05 -29.67 -0.94
C ALA A 170 -2.21 -28.49 -1.44
N VAL A 171 -2.50 -28.00 -2.64
CA VAL A 171 -1.86 -26.82 -3.21
C VAL A 171 -2.92 -25.77 -3.47
N VAL A 172 -2.70 -24.56 -2.97
CA VAL A 172 -3.51 -23.38 -3.28
C VAL A 172 -2.73 -22.56 -4.29
N CYS A 173 -3.27 -22.42 -5.49
CA CYS A 173 -2.67 -21.69 -6.59
C CYS A 173 -3.75 -21.07 -7.48
N GLY A 174 -3.35 -20.10 -8.32
CA GLY A 174 -4.23 -19.58 -9.37
C GLY A 174 -4.65 -20.69 -10.34
N ALA A 175 -5.90 -20.63 -10.81
CA ALA A 175 -6.52 -21.66 -11.65
C ALA A 175 -5.67 -22.03 -12.87
N TRP A 176 -5.02 -21.05 -13.48
CA TRP A 176 -4.13 -21.25 -14.62
C TRP A 176 -3.01 -22.26 -14.35
N HIS A 177 -2.44 -22.26 -13.14
CA HIS A 177 -1.32 -23.14 -12.79
C HIS A 177 -1.76 -24.57 -12.44
N ALA A 178 -3.00 -24.77 -11.99
CA ALA A 178 -3.46 -26.06 -11.46
C ALA A 178 -3.24 -27.24 -12.43
N PRO A 179 -3.53 -27.13 -13.75
CA PRO A 179 -3.23 -28.20 -14.71
C PRO A 179 -1.75 -28.58 -14.80
N ALA A 180 -0.85 -27.63 -14.56
CA ALA A 180 0.60 -27.82 -14.69
C ALA A 180 1.23 -28.47 -13.45
N LEU A 181 0.48 -28.68 -12.37
CA LEU A 181 1.01 -29.21 -11.12
C LEU A 181 0.97 -30.74 -11.03
N ASP A 182 0.51 -31.43 -12.09
CA ASP A 182 0.60 -32.87 -12.19
C ASP A 182 2.07 -33.32 -12.31
N VAL A 183 2.64 -33.73 -11.18
CA VAL A 183 4.04 -34.17 -11.11
C VAL A 183 4.33 -35.45 -11.90
N THR A 184 3.30 -36.19 -12.35
CA THR A 184 3.42 -37.40 -13.16
C THR A 184 3.52 -37.10 -14.65
N ALA A 185 2.85 -36.03 -15.10
CA ALA A 185 2.88 -35.57 -16.49
C ALA A 185 4.19 -34.87 -16.88
N PHE A 186 4.92 -34.32 -15.90
CA PHE A 186 6.14 -33.53 -16.15
C PHE A 186 7.41 -34.22 -15.61
N PRO A 187 8.43 -34.48 -16.46
CA PRO A 187 9.68 -35.11 -16.02
C PRO A 187 10.53 -34.22 -15.10
N VAL A 188 11.14 -34.81 -14.07
CA VAL A 188 12.04 -34.12 -13.13
C VAL A 188 13.20 -33.40 -13.83
N LYS A 189 13.77 -34.00 -14.89
CA LYS A 189 14.87 -33.42 -15.66
C LYS A 189 14.47 -32.13 -16.39
N ALA A 190 13.23 -32.04 -16.86
CA ALA A 190 12.73 -30.84 -17.54
C ALA A 190 12.60 -29.68 -16.56
N ASP A 191 12.02 -29.92 -15.38
CA ASP A 191 11.91 -28.92 -14.32
C ASP A 191 13.30 -28.45 -13.86
N ALA A 192 14.25 -29.38 -13.68
CA ALA A 192 15.61 -29.04 -13.30
C ALA A 192 16.33 -28.18 -14.36
N ALA A 193 16.06 -28.42 -15.65
CA ALA A 193 16.63 -27.61 -16.74
C ALA A 193 16.10 -26.17 -16.72
N LEU A 194 14.80 -25.98 -16.50
CA LEU A 194 14.16 -24.66 -16.43
C LEU A 194 14.68 -23.80 -15.26
N LEU A 195 15.05 -24.46 -14.15
CA LEU A 195 15.49 -23.77 -12.93
C LEU A 195 17.02 -23.62 -12.84
N LYS A 196 17.76 -24.22 -13.78
CA LYS A 196 19.23 -24.19 -13.77
C LYS A 196 19.73 -22.82 -14.20
N GLY A 197 20.65 -22.25 -13.41
CA GLY A 197 21.34 -21.01 -13.76
C GLY A 197 20.52 -19.73 -13.59
N LEU A 198 19.33 -19.80 -12.98
CA LEU A 198 18.53 -18.61 -12.70
C LEU A 198 19.30 -17.60 -11.82
N PRO A 199 19.20 -16.30 -12.10
CA PRO A 199 19.85 -15.27 -11.30
C PRO A 199 19.31 -15.28 -9.87
N LYS A 200 20.16 -14.91 -8.91
CA LYS A 200 19.82 -14.90 -7.48
C LYS A 200 20.32 -13.64 -6.81
N ALA A 201 19.46 -13.02 -6.03
CA ALA A 201 19.76 -11.87 -5.19
C ALA A 201 19.56 -12.26 -3.72
N LYS A 202 20.35 -11.66 -2.82
CA LYS A 202 20.13 -11.75 -1.39
C LYS A 202 18.93 -10.87 -1.03
N VAL A 203 17.86 -11.50 -0.58
CA VAL A 203 16.59 -10.83 -0.29
C VAL A 203 16.20 -11.05 1.16
N THR A 204 15.69 -10.00 1.79
CA THR A 204 15.03 -10.07 3.10
C THR A 204 13.52 -10.03 2.91
N LEU A 205 12.80 -10.84 3.69
CA LEU A 205 11.34 -10.90 3.70
C LEU A 205 10.80 -10.40 5.05
N THR A 206 9.76 -9.57 5.02
CA THR A 206 9.05 -9.10 6.21
C THR A 206 7.56 -8.91 5.94
N TRP A 207 6.72 -8.92 6.99
CA TRP A 207 5.31 -8.59 6.89
C TRP A 207 5.12 -7.10 7.10
N VAL A 208 4.33 -6.46 6.24
CA VAL A 208 3.97 -5.05 6.38
C VAL A 208 2.45 -4.86 6.29
N PRO A 209 1.89 -3.84 6.97
CA PRO A 209 0.53 -3.39 6.72
C PRO A 209 0.33 -3.06 5.24
N TRP A 210 -0.82 -3.45 4.70
CA TRP A 210 -1.24 -3.15 3.33
C TRP A 210 -2.59 -2.43 3.35
N THR A 211 -3.10 -2.02 2.18
CA THR A 211 -4.41 -1.37 2.10
C THR A 211 -5.29 -1.97 1.02
N HIS A 212 -6.60 -1.80 1.17
CA HIS A 212 -7.58 -2.21 0.15
C HIS A 212 -7.39 -1.50 -1.19
N GLY A 213 -7.18 -0.19 -1.22
CA GLY A 213 -6.93 0.49 -2.49
C GLY A 213 -5.65 0.03 -3.20
N ARG A 214 -4.71 -0.58 -2.48
CA ARG A 214 -3.52 -1.22 -3.04
C ARG A 214 -3.70 -2.70 -3.38
N LEU A 215 -4.81 -3.34 -3.00
CA LEU A 215 -5.22 -4.62 -3.58
C LEU A 215 -5.79 -4.43 -5.00
N SER A 216 -6.36 -3.26 -5.27
CA SER A 216 -6.95 -2.91 -6.56
C SER A 216 -5.93 -2.83 -7.70
N VAL A 217 -6.37 -3.26 -8.89
CA VAL A 217 -5.63 -3.39 -10.16
C VAL A 217 -4.85 -2.13 -10.51
N ALA A 218 -5.36 -0.95 -10.13
CA ALA A 218 -4.80 0.36 -10.51
C ALA A 218 -3.42 0.69 -9.92
N SER A 219 -2.86 -0.15 -9.04
CA SER A 219 -1.66 0.20 -8.26
C SER A 219 -0.33 -0.33 -8.79
N GLY A 220 -0.30 -1.16 -9.85
CA GLY A 220 0.92 -1.80 -10.37
C GLY A 220 1.54 -2.86 -9.44
N TYR A 221 0.97 -3.05 -8.24
CA TYR A 221 1.36 -4.04 -7.23
C TYR A 221 0.13 -4.78 -6.65
N GLY A 222 -1.03 -4.65 -7.32
CA GLY A 222 -2.32 -5.14 -6.82
C GLY A 222 -2.50 -6.65 -6.95
N ALA A 223 -3.40 -7.21 -6.15
CA ALA A 223 -3.85 -8.61 -6.26
C ALA A 223 -4.87 -8.83 -7.40
N GLY A 224 -5.21 -7.77 -8.13
CA GLY A 224 -6.20 -7.83 -9.21
C GLY A 224 -7.66 -7.69 -8.75
N VAL A 225 -7.91 -7.42 -7.47
CA VAL A 225 -9.27 -7.38 -6.90
C VAL A 225 -9.84 -5.97 -6.98
N ARG A 226 -10.84 -5.71 -7.83
CA ARG A 226 -11.43 -4.37 -7.99
C ARG A 226 -12.26 -3.94 -6.78
N SER A 227 -12.89 -4.90 -6.11
CA SER A 227 -13.94 -4.67 -5.11
C SER A 227 -13.58 -5.19 -3.69
N PRO A 228 -12.40 -4.88 -3.12
CA PRO A 228 -11.88 -5.55 -1.93
C PRO A 228 -12.76 -5.40 -0.67
N GLY A 229 -13.36 -4.23 -0.44
CA GLY A 229 -14.27 -4.01 0.69
C GLY A 229 -15.58 -4.80 0.56
N TYR A 230 -16.06 -5.00 -0.67
CA TYR A 230 -17.19 -5.89 -0.95
C TYR A 230 -16.84 -7.36 -0.73
N TYR A 231 -15.68 -7.85 -1.22
CA TYR A 231 -15.28 -9.24 -0.98
C TYR A 231 -15.00 -9.54 0.49
N GLU A 232 -14.46 -8.59 1.24
CA GLU A 232 -14.38 -8.73 2.70
C GLU A 232 -15.77 -8.86 3.32
N HIS A 233 -16.73 -8.03 2.90
CA HIS A 233 -18.11 -8.12 3.37
C HIS A 233 -18.71 -9.50 3.08
N LEU A 234 -18.59 -9.97 1.85
CA LEU A 234 -19.12 -11.26 1.41
C LEU A 234 -18.51 -12.41 2.21
N PHE A 235 -17.18 -12.41 2.38
CA PHE A 235 -16.47 -13.47 3.09
C PHE A 235 -16.74 -13.49 4.60
N THR A 236 -16.90 -12.32 5.22
CA THR A 236 -17.10 -12.20 6.67
C THR A 236 -18.56 -12.27 7.10
N SER A 237 -19.50 -12.04 6.19
CA SER A 237 -20.94 -12.10 6.48
C SER A 237 -21.47 -13.52 6.43
N ARG A 238 -21.69 -14.13 7.61
CA ARG A 238 -22.38 -15.42 7.72
C ARG A 238 -23.90 -15.21 7.58
N GLY A 239 -24.40 -15.26 6.34
CA GLY A 239 -25.82 -15.11 6.00
C GLY A 239 -26.33 -13.66 6.03
N ALA A 240 -27.48 -13.45 5.40
CA ALA A 240 -28.12 -12.13 5.24
C ALA A 240 -27.17 -11.07 4.62
N VAL A 241 -26.47 -11.46 3.54
CA VAL A 241 -25.41 -10.66 2.93
C VAL A 241 -25.94 -9.31 2.45
N ALA A 242 -27.09 -9.29 1.77
CA ALA A 242 -27.72 -8.08 1.24
C ALA A 242 -28.22 -7.16 2.36
N GLU A 243 -28.90 -7.73 3.37
CA GLU A 243 -29.42 -6.99 4.52
C GLU A 243 -28.28 -6.31 5.29
N ARG A 244 -27.19 -7.05 5.55
CA ARG A 244 -26.02 -6.51 6.24
C ARG A 244 -25.32 -5.45 5.39
N TRP A 245 -25.28 -5.63 4.06
CA TRP A 245 -24.72 -4.64 3.14
C TRP A 245 -25.51 -3.33 3.20
N PHE A 246 -26.82 -3.37 3.02
CA PHE A 246 -27.64 -2.15 3.06
C PHE A 246 -27.72 -1.52 4.45
N ALA A 247 -27.57 -2.30 5.52
CA ALA A 247 -27.38 -1.76 6.85
C ALA A 247 -26.06 -0.95 6.99
N ARG A 248 -24.98 -1.37 6.29
CA ARG A 248 -23.72 -0.61 6.23
C ARG A 248 -23.88 0.65 5.36
N VAL A 249 -24.52 0.52 4.19
CA VAL A 249 -24.83 1.66 3.30
C VAL A 249 -25.61 2.73 4.06
N ALA A 250 -26.70 2.36 4.75
CA ALA A 250 -27.49 3.34 5.49
C ALA A 250 -26.71 3.99 6.65
N ARG A 251 -25.81 3.27 7.33
CA ARG A 251 -24.93 3.86 8.34
C ARG A 251 -23.98 4.88 7.72
N LEU A 252 -23.37 4.56 6.58
CA LEU A 252 -22.49 5.47 5.85
C LEU A 252 -23.23 6.74 5.45
N LEU A 253 -24.37 6.60 4.76
CA LEU A 253 -25.16 7.74 4.29
C LEU A 253 -25.58 8.65 5.45
N ARG A 254 -26.09 8.07 6.56
CA ARG A 254 -26.45 8.84 7.76
C ARG A 254 -25.26 9.56 8.40
N ALA A 255 -24.06 8.96 8.39
CA ALA A 255 -22.85 9.60 8.91
C ALA A 255 -22.48 10.86 8.12
N GLU A 256 -22.71 10.83 6.80
CA GLU A 256 -22.53 11.97 5.90
C GLU A 256 -23.78 12.88 5.85
N ARG A 257 -24.72 12.71 6.79
CA ARG A 257 -25.98 13.47 6.90
C ARG A 257 -26.92 13.35 5.70
N LEU A 258 -26.85 12.23 4.97
CA LEU A 258 -27.76 11.86 3.91
C LEU A 258 -28.92 11.01 4.46
N GLU A 259 -30.10 11.13 3.84
CA GLU A 259 -31.27 10.35 4.25
C GLU A 259 -31.08 8.86 3.91
N ALA A 260 -31.37 7.98 4.87
CA ALA A 260 -31.43 6.55 4.61
C ALA A 260 -32.31 5.93 5.67
N SER A 261 -33.63 5.92 5.47
CA SER A 261 -34.57 5.39 6.46
C SER A 261 -34.47 3.86 6.56
N SER A 262 -35.02 3.26 7.63
CA SER A 262 -35.14 1.80 7.70
C SER A 262 -36.03 1.25 6.58
N ALA A 263 -37.04 2.01 6.13
CA ALA A 263 -37.87 1.64 4.99
C ALA A 263 -37.05 1.60 3.69
N SER A 264 -36.13 2.55 3.49
CA SER A 264 -35.19 2.57 2.36
C SER A 264 -34.27 1.34 2.38
N VAL A 265 -33.77 0.92 3.54
CA VAL A 265 -32.95 -0.30 3.67
C VAL A 265 -33.73 -1.56 3.29
N ILE A 266 -34.97 -1.67 3.77
CA ILE A 266 -35.86 -2.80 3.44
C ILE A 266 -36.11 -2.83 1.93
N GLU A 267 -36.43 -1.67 1.34
CA GLU A 267 -36.72 -1.57 -0.09
C GLU A 267 -35.49 -1.88 -0.95
N ALA A 268 -34.32 -1.35 -0.61
CA ALA A 268 -33.08 -1.65 -1.34
C ALA A 268 -32.73 -3.14 -1.28
N THR A 269 -32.91 -3.77 -0.12
CA THR A 269 -32.71 -5.22 0.03
C THR A 269 -33.71 -6.01 -0.82
N ARG A 270 -34.99 -5.64 -0.78
CA ARG A 270 -36.05 -6.27 -1.57
C ARG A 270 -35.77 -6.15 -3.07
N LEU A 271 -35.37 -4.96 -3.53
CA LEU A 271 -35.05 -4.68 -4.91
C LEU A 271 -33.83 -5.47 -5.39
N ALA A 272 -32.74 -5.50 -4.61
CA ALA A 272 -31.55 -6.28 -4.97
C ALA A 272 -31.89 -7.78 -5.12
N ASN A 273 -32.66 -8.34 -4.19
CA ASN A 273 -33.10 -9.74 -4.26
C ASN A 273 -34.03 -9.99 -5.47
N ALA A 274 -34.92 -9.05 -5.80
CA ALA A 274 -35.78 -9.15 -6.98
C ALA A 274 -34.96 -9.11 -8.29
N LEU A 275 -33.96 -8.23 -8.37
CA LEU A 275 -33.04 -8.16 -9.52
C LEU A 275 -32.24 -9.46 -9.67
N ALA A 276 -31.75 -10.02 -8.56
CA ALA A 276 -31.05 -11.30 -8.55
C ALA A 276 -31.95 -12.42 -9.09
N ALA A 277 -33.19 -12.51 -8.61
CA ALA A 277 -34.17 -13.50 -9.06
C ALA A 277 -34.50 -13.35 -10.55
N LEU A 278 -34.68 -12.13 -11.06
CA LEU A 278 -34.91 -11.86 -12.49
C LEU A 278 -33.71 -12.30 -13.35
N ARG A 279 -32.50 -12.26 -12.80
CA ARG A 279 -31.26 -12.69 -13.46
C ARG A 279 -30.92 -14.16 -13.21
N GLY A 280 -31.82 -14.92 -12.59
CA GLY A 280 -31.61 -16.34 -12.30
C GLY A 280 -30.51 -16.61 -11.26
N ARG A 281 -30.19 -15.62 -10.41
CA ARG A 281 -29.16 -15.71 -9.37
C ARG A 281 -29.79 -16.08 -8.02
N ALA A 282 -29.09 -16.91 -7.26
CA ALA A 282 -29.52 -17.31 -5.91
C ALA A 282 -29.34 -16.18 -4.88
N LEU A 283 -28.36 -15.30 -5.09
CA LEU A 283 -28.05 -14.15 -4.24
C LEU A 283 -27.72 -12.94 -5.11
N PRO A 284 -28.00 -11.71 -4.63
CA PRO A 284 -27.57 -10.50 -5.32
C PRO A 284 -26.04 -10.37 -5.27
N GLY A 285 -25.44 -10.15 -6.43
CA GLY A 285 -24.04 -9.75 -6.56
C GLY A 285 -23.88 -8.24 -6.43
N LEU A 286 -22.66 -7.76 -6.60
CA LEU A 286 -22.35 -6.33 -6.44
C LEU A 286 -23.15 -5.44 -7.40
N GLU A 287 -23.42 -5.92 -8.60
CA GLU A 287 -24.23 -5.22 -9.60
C GLU A 287 -25.67 -4.97 -9.12
N GLU A 288 -26.35 -6.02 -8.64
CA GLU A 288 -27.71 -5.89 -8.11
C GLU A 288 -27.76 -4.97 -6.88
N LEU A 289 -26.72 -5.04 -6.03
CA LEU A 289 -26.61 -4.18 -4.86
C LEU A 289 -26.44 -2.71 -5.25
N ASN A 290 -25.63 -2.43 -6.27
CA ASN A 290 -25.40 -1.07 -6.76
C ASN A 290 -26.61 -0.49 -7.48
N GLU A 291 -27.30 -1.27 -8.32
CA GLU A 291 -28.54 -0.84 -8.98
C GLU A 291 -29.64 -0.53 -7.96
N ALA A 292 -29.80 -1.39 -6.96
CA ALA A 292 -30.74 -1.14 -5.88
C ALA A 292 -30.33 0.07 -5.02
N ALA A 293 -29.04 0.25 -4.75
CA ALA A 293 -28.55 1.41 -4.02
C ALA A 293 -28.82 2.71 -4.79
N LEU A 294 -28.55 2.74 -6.09
CA LEU A 294 -28.83 3.90 -6.95
C LEU A 294 -30.33 4.20 -7.00
N SER A 295 -31.17 3.17 -7.16
CA SER A 295 -32.62 3.33 -7.28
C SER A 295 -33.25 3.87 -6.00
N VAL A 296 -32.74 3.47 -4.83
CA VAL A 296 -33.34 3.80 -3.53
C VAL A 296 -32.67 4.99 -2.83
N PHE A 297 -31.37 5.15 -3.00
CA PHE A 297 -30.58 6.20 -2.35
C PHE A 297 -30.01 7.23 -3.32
N GLY A 298 -30.12 7.07 -4.63
CA GLY A 298 -29.54 8.02 -5.59
C GLY A 298 -30.28 9.36 -5.67
N TRP A 299 -31.59 9.37 -5.43
CA TRP A 299 -32.47 10.54 -5.60
C TRP A 299 -32.33 11.16 -7.00
N ASP A 300 -31.67 12.31 -7.11
CA ASP A 300 -31.44 13.10 -8.32
C ASP A 300 -30.02 12.95 -8.89
N GLY A 301 -29.18 12.07 -8.33
CA GLY A 301 -27.81 11.89 -8.80
C GLY A 301 -27.13 10.59 -8.39
N ASP A 302 -25.84 10.49 -8.75
CA ASP A 302 -25.00 9.32 -8.49
C ASP A 302 -24.07 9.51 -7.27
N LEU A 303 -24.12 10.66 -6.61
CA LEU A 303 -23.21 11.00 -5.51
C LEU A 303 -23.24 9.96 -4.37
N PRO A 304 -24.41 9.47 -3.92
CA PRO A 304 -24.48 8.42 -2.91
C PRO A 304 -23.82 7.12 -3.37
N LEU A 305 -23.96 6.77 -4.66
CA LEU A 305 -23.33 5.59 -5.22
C LEU A 305 -21.80 5.73 -5.27
N ARG A 306 -21.27 6.89 -5.69
CA ARG A 306 -19.82 7.17 -5.66
C ARG A 306 -19.25 7.11 -4.25
N LEU A 307 -19.98 7.60 -3.25
CA LEU A 307 -19.60 7.51 -1.85
C LEU A 307 -19.59 6.05 -1.36
N ILE A 308 -20.59 5.24 -1.73
CA ILE A 308 -20.64 3.80 -1.44
C ILE A 308 -19.46 3.08 -2.11
N GLU A 309 -19.17 3.42 -3.35
CA GLU A 309 -18.05 2.85 -4.11
C GLU A 309 -16.72 3.11 -3.41
N GLU A 310 -16.43 4.36 -3.06
CA GLU A 310 -15.19 4.74 -2.36
C GLU A 310 -15.09 4.11 -0.98
N ARG A 311 -16.16 4.17 -0.17
CA ARG A 311 -16.11 3.88 1.27
C ARG A 311 -16.51 2.45 1.65
N LEU A 312 -17.17 1.70 0.77
CA LEU A 312 -17.60 0.32 1.06
C LEU A 312 -17.17 -0.69 0.00
N VAL A 313 -17.27 -0.37 -1.29
CA VAL A 313 -16.89 -1.32 -2.36
C VAL A 313 -15.38 -1.47 -2.45
N VAL A 314 -14.66 -0.35 -2.58
CA VAL A 314 -13.22 -0.32 -2.34
C VAL A 314 -12.97 -0.41 -0.84
N GLY A 315 -13.60 0.49 -0.08
CA GLY A 315 -13.61 0.47 1.38
C GLY A 315 -12.20 0.46 1.97
N GLU A 316 -11.49 1.59 1.84
CA GLU A 316 -10.11 1.69 2.33
C GLU A 316 -9.99 1.23 3.78
N ALA A 317 -9.04 0.32 3.99
CA ALA A 317 -8.71 -0.27 5.27
C ALA A 317 -7.21 -0.51 5.30
N LEU A 318 -6.60 -0.32 6.46
CA LEU A 318 -5.18 -0.60 6.69
C LEU A 318 -5.07 -1.79 7.64
N GLY A 319 -4.36 -2.83 7.22
CA GLY A 319 -4.11 -3.95 8.09
C GLY A 319 -3.10 -3.64 9.20
N ALA A 320 -2.83 -4.63 10.03
CA ALA A 320 -1.85 -4.55 11.10
C ALA A 320 -1.00 -5.82 11.12
N VAL A 321 0.26 -5.64 11.51
CA VAL A 321 1.21 -6.73 11.70
C VAL A 321 1.64 -6.76 13.16
N PRO A 322 1.94 -7.95 13.70
CA PRO A 322 2.40 -8.09 15.08
C PRO A 322 3.69 -7.32 15.37
N ASP A 323 3.86 -6.81 16.59
CA ASP A 323 5.06 -6.06 17.02
C ASP A 323 6.35 -6.93 16.94
N GLY A 324 6.22 -8.26 16.95
CA GLY A 324 7.33 -9.21 16.84
C GLY A 324 7.81 -9.50 15.42
N VAL A 325 7.15 -8.95 14.38
CA VAL A 325 7.59 -9.13 12.99
C VAL A 325 8.97 -8.48 12.79
N PRO A 326 9.95 -9.19 12.19
CA PRO A 326 11.26 -8.63 11.90
C PRO A 326 11.15 -7.41 11.01
N THR A 327 11.63 -6.25 11.47
CA THR A 327 11.59 -5.00 10.70
C THR A 327 12.91 -4.25 10.85
N VAL A 328 13.21 -3.35 9.93
CA VAL A 328 14.41 -2.52 10.00
C VAL A 328 14.35 -1.58 11.22
N PRO A 329 15.48 -1.27 11.86
CA PRO A 329 15.50 -0.44 13.07
C PRO A 329 14.78 0.90 12.93
N LEU A 330 14.92 1.56 11.77
CA LEU A 330 14.27 2.83 11.49
C LEU A 330 12.73 2.71 11.47
N ALA A 331 12.18 1.66 10.88
CA ALA A 331 10.73 1.44 10.86
C ALA A 331 10.18 1.18 12.26
N ARG A 332 10.93 0.47 13.11
CA ARG A 332 10.58 0.28 14.53
C ARG A 332 10.60 1.60 15.30
N ASP A 333 11.57 2.48 15.03
CA ASP A 333 11.61 3.81 15.63
C ASP A 333 10.42 4.68 15.20
N VAL A 334 10.05 4.66 13.92
CA VAL A 334 8.85 5.35 13.43
C VAL A 334 7.60 4.84 14.16
N ALA A 335 7.40 3.52 14.25
CA ALA A 335 6.25 2.94 14.95
C ALA A 335 6.19 3.35 16.44
N ARG A 336 7.34 3.38 17.12
CA ARG A 336 7.44 3.90 18.49
C ARG A 336 7.04 5.37 18.58
N GLN A 337 7.53 6.21 17.67
CA GLN A 337 7.21 7.64 17.67
C GLN A 337 5.72 7.88 17.36
N GLN A 338 5.15 7.14 16.41
CA GLN A 338 3.71 7.15 16.10
C GLN A 338 2.85 6.85 17.34
N LYS A 339 3.19 5.78 18.08
CA LYS A 339 2.52 5.42 19.34
C LYS A 339 2.69 6.53 20.40
N SER A 340 3.92 7.02 20.61
CA SER A 340 4.22 8.05 21.63
C SER A 340 3.52 9.39 21.37
N LEU A 341 3.45 9.83 20.12
CA LEU A 341 2.84 11.10 19.69
C LEU A 341 1.34 10.96 19.41
N ARG A 342 0.76 9.77 19.68
CA ARG A 342 -0.66 9.44 19.47
C ARG A 342 -1.12 9.76 18.06
N LEU A 343 -0.29 9.45 17.06
CA LEU A 343 -0.58 9.68 15.65
C LEU A 343 -1.32 8.48 15.08
N LYS A 344 -2.47 8.73 14.45
CA LYS A 344 -3.23 7.70 13.74
C LYS A 344 -2.56 7.44 12.39
N VAL A 345 -2.31 6.17 12.09
CA VAL A 345 -1.83 5.73 10.78
C VAL A 345 -3.04 5.27 9.99
N LEU A 346 -3.44 6.06 9.00
CA LEU A 346 -4.66 5.82 8.22
C LEU A 346 -4.34 5.84 6.71
N PRO A 347 -5.00 4.99 5.92
CA PRO A 347 -4.91 5.03 4.46
C PRO A 347 -5.69 6.21 3.86
N GLU A 348 -6.69 6.73 4.58
CA GLU A 348 -7.42 7.94 4.21
C GLU A 348 -6.66 9.21 4.61
N LYS A 349 -7.11 10.34 4.05
CA LYS A 349 -6.58 11.66 4.40
C LYS A 349 -7.05 12.05 5.80
N LEU A 350 -6.11 12.46 6.64
CA LEU A 350 -6.35 13.06 7.95
C LEU A 350 -5.75 14.46 7.98
N ASP A 351 -6.60 15.48 8.05
CA ASP A 351 -6.14 16.85 8.24
C ASP A 351 -5.92 17.12 9.73
N LEU A 352 -4.76 17.69 10.07
CA LEU A 352 -4.35 18.06 11.42
C LEU A 352 -3.94 19.53 11.43
N GLU A 353 -4.46 20.30 12.38
CA GLU A 353 -3.90 21.59 12.76
C GLU A 353 -3.10 21.43 14.05
N LEU A 354 -1.82 21.82 14.01
CA LEU A 354 -0.90 21.73 15.13
C LEU A 354 -0.73 23.11 15.78
N ASP A 355 -0.76 23.18 17.12
CA ASP A 355 -0.36 24.37 17.88
C ASP A 355 1.09 24.21 18.37
N LEU A 356 2.01 24.96 17.77
CA LEU A 356 3.45 24.81 18.02
C LEU A 356 3.90 25.19 19.44
N ARG A 357 3.02 25.77 20.25
CA ARG A 357 3.28 26.05 21.67
C ARG A 357 3.08 24.82 22.56
N SER A 358 2.42 23.78 22.05
CA SER A 358 2.27 22.48 22.70
C SER A 358 3.47 21.60 22.34
N ASP A 359 4.19 21.10 23.35
CA ASP A 359 5.36 20.24 23.15
C ASP A 359 5.05 19.01 22.28
N ASN A 360 3.87 18.42 22.44
CA ASN A 360 3.46 17.26 21.66
C ASN A 360 3.22 17.60 20.18
N ASP A 361 2.61 18.75 19.89
CA ASP A 361 2.36 19.20 18.52
C ASP A 361 3.65 19.72 17.85
N LEU A 362 4.53 20.36 18.61
CA LEU A 362 5.88 20.67 18.16
C LEU A 362 6.65 19.39 17.79
N ALA A 363 6.57 18.35 18.62
CA ALA A 363 7.21 17.06 18.35
C ALA A 363 6.62 16.37 17.12
N ARG A 364 5.31 16.47 16.88
CA ARG A 364 4.66 15.99 15.64
C ARG A 364 5.18 16.72 14.41
N SER A 365 5.23 18.05 14.44
CA SER A 365 5.78 18.87 13.34
C SER A 365 7.23 18.47 13.04
N VAL A 366 8.06 18.32 14.08
CA VAL A 366 9.45 17.86 13.95
C VAL A 366 9.54 16.49 13.27
N LEU A 367 8.74 15.51 13.71
CA LEU A 367 8.70 14.19 13.09
C LEU A 367 8.33 14.28 11.60
N PHE A 368 7.32 15.07 11.26
CA PHE A 368 6.86 15.23 9.87
C PHE A 368 7.95 15.80 8.97
N HIS A 369 8.66 16.84 9.41
CA HIS A 369 9.78 17.39 8.65
C HIS A 369 10.93 16.39 8.49
N ARG A 370 11.25 15.61 9.54
CA ARG A 370 12.28 14.57 9.46
C ARG A 370 11.91 13.46 8.48
N LEU A 371 10.66 12.99 8.50
CA LEU A 371 10.18 11.98 7.55
C LEU A 371 10.16 12.50 6.11
N ASN A 372 9.79 13.77 5.91
CA ASN A 372 9.85 14.41 4.59
C ASN A 372 11.28 14.48 4.04
N LEU A 373 12.27 14.80 4.88
CA LEU A 373 13.69 14.73 4.50
C LEU A 373 14.11 13.33 4.05
N LEU A 374 13.60 12.29 4.72
CA LEU A 374 13.89 10.89 4.39
C LEU A 374 13.14 10.36 3.16
N GLY A 375 12.40 11.21 2.44
CA GLY A 375 11.59 10.76 1.30
C GLY A 375 10.37 9.93 1.70
N VAL A 376 9.90 10.07 2.96
CA VAL A 376 8.69 9.45 3.51
C VAL A 376 7.62 10.54 3.71
N PRO A 377 6.95 11.01 2.65
CA PRO A 377 5.99 12.11 2.71
C PRO A 377 4.64 11.69 3.30
N TRP A 378 4.66 11.16 4.53
CA TRP A 378 3.47 10.76 5.26
C TRP A 378 2.59 11.96 5.62
N ALA A 379 3.22 13.08 5.98
CA ALA A 379 2.55 14.32 6.32
C ALA A 379 2.97 15.42 5.34
N LYS A 380 2.00 15.98 4.61
CA LYS A 380 2.22 17.10 3.69
C LYS A 380 1.76 18.41 4.31
N PRO A 381 2.56 19.49 4.23
CA PRO A 381 2.13 20.78 4.75
C PRO A 381 0.93 21.31 3.94
N ARG A 382 0.00 21.96 4.62
CA ARG A 382 -1.13 22.72 4.06
C ARG A 382 -1.11 24.14 4.62
N GLY A 383 -1.75 25.07 3.90
CA GLY A 383 -2.00 26.40 4.47
C GLY A 383 -2.84 26.26 5.75
N SER A 384 -2.42 26.89 6.84
CA SER A 384 -3.21 26.98 8.06
C SER A 384 -4.26 28.09 7.92
N GLY A 385 -5.44 27.86 8.50
CA GLY A 385 -6.48 28.89 8.58
C GLY A 385 -6.12 29.91 9.66
N GLY A 386 -5.38 30.96 9.32
CA GLY A 386 -5.12 32.07 10.23
C GLY A 386 -3.85 32.87 9.92
N LEU A 387 -3.79 34.11 10.42
CA LEU A 387 -2.63 35.00 10.30
C LEU A 387 -1.50 34.68 11.31
N GLY A 388 -1.71 33.69 12.18
CA GLY A 388 -0.81 33.34 13.28
C GLY A 388 0.30 32.38 12.88
N THR A 389 1.53 32.69 13.28
CA THR A 389 2.76 31.93 12.98
C THR A 389 2.96 30.67 13.83
N PHE A 390 2.05 30.43 14.79
CA PHE A 390 2.08 29.31 15.73
C PHE A 390 1.21 28.13 15.32
N ARG A 391 0.48 28.22 14.19
CA ARG A 391 -0.37 27.14 13.68
C ARG A 391 0.17 26.58 12.37
N GLU A 392 0.21 25.25 12.30
CA GLU A 392 0.56 24.54 11.07
C GLU A 392 -0.55 23.59 10.64
N GLY A 393 -0.96 23.70 9.39
CA GLY A 393 -1.87 22.74 8.77
C GLY A 393 -1.07 21.60 8.13
N TRP A 394 -1.49 20.37 8.37
CA TRP A 394 -0.88 19.16 7.82
C TRP A 394 -1.96 18.22 7.29
N GLN A 395 -1.69 17.56 6.17
CA GLN A 395 -2.50 16.45 5.68
C GLN A 395 -1.69 15.17 5.72
N LEU A 396 -2.16 14.22 6.52
CA LEU A 396 -1.54 12.91 6.69
C LEU A 396 -2.25 11.89 5.80
N ARG A 397 -1.47 11.00 5.19
CA ARG A 397 -1.98 9.81 4.50
C ARG A 397 -0.91 8.74 4.43
N TRP A 398 -1.11 7.61 5.09
CA TRP A 398 -0.17 6.50 5.03
C TRP A 398 -0.26 5.76 3.69
N ARG A 399 0.88 5.36 3.16
CA ARG A 399 1.02 4.64 1.90
C ARG A 399 1.94 3.44 2.14
N PRO A 400 1.57 2.21 1.72
CA PRO A 400 2.42 1.05 1.95
C PRO A 400 3.84 1.16 1.39
N GLU A 401 4.04 1.97 0.35
CA GLU A 401 5.36 2.24 -0.24
C GLU A 401 6.33 2.93 0.74
N PHE A 402 5.81 3.58 1.78
CA PHE A 402 6.64 4.14 2.85
C PHE A 402 7.42 3.06 3.59
N SER A 403 6.94 1.81 3.61
CA SER A 403 7.72 0.69 4.15
C SER A 403 9.03 0.48 3.38
N VAL A 404 9.03 0.58 2.05
CA VAL A 404 10.27 0.49 1.24
C VAL A 404 11.17 1.69 1.51
N ARG A 405 10.59 2.89 1.53
CA ARG A 405 11.35 4.13 1.81
C ARG A 405 12.03 4.09 3.18
N LEU A 406 11.39 3.48 4.19
CA LEU A 406 12.00 3.28 5.50
C LEU A 406 13.13 2.25 5.49
N VAL A 407 13.04 1.20 4.65
CA VAL A 407 14.16 0.27 4.42
C VAL A 407 15.32 0.97 3.72
N GLU A 408 15.05 1.75 2.67
CA GLU A 408 16.04 2.57 1.97
C GLU A 408 16.74 3.52 2.95
N ALA A 409 15.97 4.32 3.69
CA ALA A 409 16.47 5.30 4.65
C ALA A 409 17.18 4.68 5.86
N SER A 410 16.92 3.40 6.18
CA SER A 410 17.60 2.72 7.28
C SER A 410 19.11 2.57 7.07
N ARG A 411 19.62 2.77 5.84
CA ARG A 411 21.06 2.85 5.55
C ARG A 411 21.73 4.10 6.16
N LEU A 412 20.94 5.16 6.36
CA LEU A 412 21.42 6.46 6.87
C LEU A 412 21.42 6.55 8.39
N GLY A 413 20.66 5.68 9.07
CA GLY A 413 20.60 5.66 10.53
C GLY A 413 19.56 4.69 11.07
N GLN A 414 19.70 4.35 12.37
CA GLN A 414 18.77 3.45 13.07
C GLN A 414 17.57 4.19 13.68
N THR A 415 17.67 5.51 13.86
CA THR A 415 16.58 6.38 14.35
C THR A 415 16.23 7.43 13.30
N VAL A 416 15.01 7.96 13.37
CA VAL A 416 14.51 9.01 12.47
C VAL A 416 15.39 10.27 12.57
N ARG A 417 15.86 10.60 13.78
CA ARG A 417 16.75 11.76 13.99
C ARG A 417 18.11 11.54 13.32
N ASP A 418 18.74 10.39 13.53
CA ASP A 418 20.07 10.10 13.00
C ASP A 418 20.03 10.00 11.46
N ALA A 419 19.05 9.26 10.93
CA ALA A 419 18.86 9.10 9.49
C ALA A 419 18.57 10.46 8.82
N ALA A 420 17.71 11.29 9.40
CA ALA A 420 17.40 12.60 8.85
C ALA A 420 18.61 13.57 8.94
N THR A 421 19.43 13.46 9.99
CA THR A 421 20.68 14.22 10.11
C THR A 421 21.67 13.81 9.02
N ALA A 422 21.87 12.50 8.80
CA ALA A 422 22.74 12.00 7.75
C ALA A 422 22.25 12.41 6.34
N SER A 423 20.94 12.29 6.08
CA SER A 423 20.31 12.75 4.84
C SER A 423 20.52 14.24 4.59
N ALA A 424 20.39 15.06 5.63
CA ALA A 424 20.65 16.48 5.55
C ALA A 424 22.14 16.79 5.27
N LEU A 425 23.08 16.05 5.87
CA LEU A 425 24.50 16.20 5.61
C LEU A 425 24.86 15.83 4.15
N GLU A 426 24.28 14.76 3.61
CA GLU A 426 24.43 14.40 2.20
C GLU A 426 23.86 15.50 1.28
N SER A 427 22.67 16.00 1.61
CA SER A 427 22.03 17.10 0.87
C SER A 427 22.87 18.38 0.88
N ALA A 428 23.46 18.73 2.03
CA ALA A 428 24.33 19.91 2.16
C ALA A 428 25.59 19.80 1.29
N ARG A 429 26.20 18.61 1.23
CA ARG A 429 27.40 18.36 0.40
C ARG A 429 27.10 18.31 -1.09
N GLY A 430 25.89 17.86 -1.45
CA GLY A 430 25.44 17.74 -2.84
C GLY A 430 24.76 19.00 -3.40
N ALA A 431 24.47 20.00 -2.57
CA ALA A 431 23.77 21.20 -2.99
C ALA A 431 24.62 22.02 -3.98
N GLY A 432 24.03 22.31 -5.14
CA GLY A 432 24.64 23.09 -6.21
C GLY A 432 24.28 24.57 -6.17
N THR A 433 23.38 24.99 -5.28
CA THR A 433 22.84 26.36 -5.30
C THR A 433 22.69 26.96 -3.89
N LEU A 434 22.76 28.29 -3.78
CA LEU A 434 22.46 29.00 -2.53
C LEU A 434 20.99 28.79 -2.14
N ALA A 435 20.09 28.70 -3.11
CA ALA A 435 18.68 28.42 -2.86
C ALA A 435 18.46 27.05 -2.19
N GLU A 436 19.16 26.00 -2.62
CA GLU A 436 19.09 24.67 -1.98
C GLU A 436 19.62 24.71 -0.55
N LEU A 437 20.74 25.39 -0.31
CA LEU A 437 21.36 25.48 1.02
C LEU A 437 20.52 26.28 2.01
N THR A 438 19.99 27.43 1.60
CA THR A 438 19.10 28.24 2.44
C THR A 438 17.75 27.57 2.69
N GLY A 439 17.21 26.86 1.69
CA GLY A 439 16.05 25.98 1.87
C GLY A 439 16.34 24.85 2.86
N LEU A 440 17.51 24.22 2.77
CA LEU A 440 17.92 23.18 3.72
C LEU A 440 18.04 23.73 5.14
N LEU A 441 18.64 24.91 5.36
CA LEU A 441 18.71 25.57 6.67
C LEU A 441 17.33 25.77 7.30
N GLU A 442 16.35 26.19 6.50
CA GLU A 442 14.96 26.28 6.94
C GLU A 442 14.43 24.91 7.40
N VAL A 443 14.65 23.86 6.60
CA VAL A 443 14.23 22.51 6.95
C VAL A 443 14.96 21.99 8.20
N LEU A 444 16.26 22.25 8.39
CA LEU A 444 17.01 21.86 9.60
C LEU A 444 16.40 22.48 10.86
N ARG A 445 16.01 23.76 10.76
CA ARG A 445 15.33 24.47 11.84
C ARG A 445 13.96 23.86 12.12
N LEU A 446 13.20 23.48 11.10
CA LEU A 446 11.88 22.89 11.28
C LEU A 446 11.95 21.45 11.83
N ALA A 447 12.91 20.66 11.32
CA ALA A 447 13.16 19.25 11.66
C ALA A 447 13.99 19.04 12.93
N ASP A 448 14.48 20.12 13.56
CA ASP A 448 15.32 20.04 14.76
C ASP A 448 16.57 19.16 14.59
N LEU A 449 17.42 19.55 13.63
CA LEU A 449 18.63 18.81 13.26
C LEU A 449 19.88 19.68 13.43
N PRO A 450 20.26 20.07 14.67
CA PRO A 450 21.42 20.92 14.90
C PRO A 450 22.75 20.30 14.45
N GLY A 451 22.83 18.96 14.39
CA GLY A 451 24.04 18.25 13.96
C GLY A 451 24.43 18.48 12.49
N ALA A 452 23.48 18.87 11.62
CA ALA A 452 23.77 19.19 10.22
C ALA A 452 24.07 20.67 9.98
N LEU A 453 23.76 21.54 10.95
CA LEU A 453 23.82 22.99 10.81
C LEU A 453 25.22 23.51 10.44
N PRO A 454 26.33 23.12 11.12
CA PRO A 454 27.66 23.63 10.80
C PRO A 454 28.11 23.31 9.37
N VAL A 455 27.78 22.11 8.88
CA VAL A 455 28.16 21.67 7.52
C VAL A 455 27.37 22.44 6.46
N THR A 456 26.06 22.65 6.68
CA THR A 456 25.23 23.42 5.75
C THR A 456 25.66 24.89 5.68
N LEU A 457 26.08 25.48 6.80
CA LEU A 457 26.56 26.87 6.83
C LEU A 457 27.92 27.00 6.14
N ALA A 458 28.85 26.10 6.40
CA ALA A 458 30.13 26.09 5.71
C ALA A 458 29.96 25.97 4.18
N ALA A 459 29.04 25.09 3.74
CA ALA A 459 28.69 24.98 2.32
C ALA A 459 28.04 26.25 1.76
N LEU A 460 27.21 26.93 2.55
CA LEU A 460 26.60 28.21 2.17
C LEU A 460 27.65 29.30 1.99
N ASP A 461 28.58 29.42 2.94
CA ASP A 461 29.65 30.41 2.91
C ASP A 461 30.57 30.20 1.71
N GLU A 462 31.03 28.96 1.49
CA GLU A 462 31.84 28.56 0.34
C GLU A 462 31.13 28.89 -0.97
N ARG A 463 29.85 28.51 -1.12
CA ARG A 463 29.09 28.77 -2.33
C ARG A 463 28.86 30.26 -2.56
N SER A 464 28.66 31.03 -1.48
CA SER A 464 28.47 32.48 -1.57
C SER A 464 29.74 33.21 -2.03
N ALA A 465 30.92 32.64 -1.78
CA ALA A 465 32.22 33.19 -2.16
C ALA A 465 32.57 32.88 -3.63
N LEU A 466 32.07 31.77 -4.19
CA LEU A 466 32.33 31.34 -5.57
C LEU A 466 31.57 32.14 -6.65
N GLY A 467 30.75 33.12 -6.25
CA GLY A 467 29.99 33.98 -7.17
C GLY A 467 28.71 33.32 -7.67
N ALA A 468 27.60 33.52 -6.94
CA ALA A 468 26.28 33.04 -7.36
C ALA A 468 25.65 33.97 -8.39
N ASP A 469 24.89 33.40 -9.34
CA ASP A 469 24.11 34.19 -10.28
C ASP A 469 22.94 34.91 -9.57
N VAL A 470 22.48 36.01 -10.16
CA VAL A 470 21.42 36.84 -9.56
C VAL A 470 20.14 36.03 -9.28
N PRO A 471 19.67 35.13 -10.18
CA PRO A 471 18.53 34.27 -9.89
C PRO A 471 18.70 33.36 -8.66
N ASP A 472 19.87 32.74 -8.45
CA ASP A 472 20.14 31.89 -7.30
C ASP A 472 20.13 32.70 -5.99
N VAL A 473 20.78 33.88 -5.99
CA VAL A 473 20.75 34.80 -4.85
C VAL A 473 19.32 35.22 -4.50
N LEU A 474 18.51 35.58 -5.50
CA LEU A 474 17.10 35.96 -5.28
C LEU A 474 16.27 34.81 -4.71
N ARG A 475 16.49 33.58 -5.19
CA ARG A 475 15.79 32.39 -4.68
C ARG A 475 16.23 32.00 -3.26
N ALA A 476 17.42 32.40 -2.84
CA ALA A 476 17.93 32.17 -1.49
C ALA A 476 17.36 33.13 -0.43
N LEU A 477 16.78 34.26 -0.84
CA LEU A 477 16.24 35.28 0.08
C LEU A 477 14.98 34.83 0.86
N PRO A 478 13.94 34.21 0.26
CA PRO A 478 12.73 33.86 1.00
C PRO A 478 12.94 32.89 2.18
N PRO A 479 13.73 31.80 2.08
CA PRO A 479 14.03 30.94 3.22
C PRO A 479 14.76 31.68 4.34
N LEU A 480 15.74 32.53 3.99
CA LEU A 480 16.47 33.36 4.96
C LEU A 480 15.57 34.40 5.65
N ALA A 481 14.65 35.03 4.90
CA ALA A 481 13.66 35.95 5.47
C ALA A 481 12.76 35.23 6.49
N ARG A 482 12.35 33.98 6.20
CA ARG A 482 11.57 33.17 7.14
C ARG A 482 12.40 32.82 8.37
N LEU A 483 13.64 32.35 8.20
CA LEU A 483 14.56 32.09 9.31
C LEU A 483 14.79 33.32 10.20
N ALA A 484 14.92 34.51 9.60
CA ALA A 484 15.11 35.77 10.31
C ALA A 484 13.84 36.30 10.99
N ARG A 485 12.66 36.04 10.39
CA ARG A 485 11.35 36.50 10.90
C ARG A 485 10.81 35.61 12.02
N TYR A 486 11.13 34.32 12.01
CA TYR A 486 10.63 33.35 12.98
C TYR A 486 11.60 33.15 14.15
N GLY A 487 11.73 34.20 14.97
CA GLY A 487 12.17 34.08 16.37
C GLY A 487 11.02 33.61 17.27
N ASP A 488 11.35 32.74 18.23
CA ASP A 488 10.60 32.49 19.48
C ASP A 488 9.12 32.05 19.45
N VAL A 489 8.71 31.18 18.50
CA VAL A 489 7.44 30.41 18.66
C VAL A 489 7.67 28.94 18.96
N ARG A 490 8.82 28.41 18.51
CA ARG A 490 9.23 27.02 18.72
C ARG A 490 10.18 26.85 19.92
N GLY A 491 10.35 27.90 20.74
CA GLY A 491 11.21 27.89 21.94
C GLY A 491 12.67 27.53 21.70
N ARG A 492 13.19 27.71 20.47
CA ARG A 492 14.60 27.41 20.17
C ARG A 492 15.35 28.71 20.01
N GLY A 493 16.45 28.83 20.75
CA GLY A 493 17.41 29.92 20.62
C GLY A 493 17.97 30.03 19.20
N PRO A 494 18.77 31.07 18.95
CA PRO A 494 19.40 31.27 17.66
C PRO A 494 20.22 30.04 17.23
N ALA A 495 20.35 29.82 15.93
CA ALA A 495 21.17 28.73 15.41
C ALA A 495 22.64 29.03 15.76
N VAL A 496 23.28 28.20 16.58
CA VAL A 496 24.69 28.37 16.97
C VAL A 496 25.53 27.31 16.26
N ALA A 497 26.55 27.73 15.51
CA ALA A 497 27.53 26.83 14.90
C ALA A 497 28.93 27.26 15.36
N GLY A 498 29.72 26.34 15.92
CA GLY A 498 31.10 26.65 16.34
C GLY A 498 31.26 27.66 17.49
N GLY A 499 30.18 28.04 18.18
CA GLY A 499 30.21 29.09 19.21
C GLY A 499 29.83 30.48 18.70
N GLU A 500 29.58 30.65 17.41
CA GLU A 500 29.05 31.88 16.81
C GLU A 500 27.55 31.74 16.51
N GLU A 501 26.82 32.81 16.80
CA GLU A 501 25.41 32.95 16.49
C GLU A 501 25.28 33.15 14.98
N VAL A 502 24.66 32.20 14.29
CA VAL A 502 24.26 32.42 12.91
C VAL A 502 23.22 33.52 12.98
N ALA A 503 23.51 34.63 12.32
CA ALA A 503 22.56 35.71 12.14
C ALA A 503 21.95 35.58 10.73
N PRO A 504 20.87 34.78 10.52
CA PRO A 504 20.16 34.73 9.25
C PRO A 504 19.82 36.11 8.69
N LEU A 505 19.64 37.09 9.56
CA LEU A 505 19.39 38.48 9.20
C LEU A 505 20.60 39.16 8.55
N GLU A 506 21.83 38.90 9.00
CA GLU A 506 23.04 39.45 8.41
C GLU A 506 23.33 38.81 7.05
N THR A 507 23.24 37.48 6.96
CA THR A 507 23.34 36.75 5.69
C THR A 507 22.27 37.20 4.71
N PHE A 508 21.02 37.40 5.17
CA PHE A 508 19.93 37.94 4.36
C PHE A 508 20.25 39.34 3.83
N ARG A 509 20.71 40.26 4.70
CA ARG A 509 21.10 41.63 4.28
C ARG A 509 22.23 41.59 3.25
N ALA A 510 23.25 40.78 3.47
CA ALA A 510 24.38 40.65 2.56
C ALA A 510 23.95 40.15 1.18
N LEU A 511 23.12 39.10 1.12
CA LEU A 511 22.59 38.57 -0.15
C LEU A 511 21.60 39.54 -0.80
N LEU A 512 20.79 40.26 -0.03
CA LEU A 512 19.86 41.27 -0.55
C LEU A 512 20.62 42.41 -1.23
N THR A 513 21.71 42.89 -0.62
CA THR A 513 22.58 43.91 -1.24
C THR A 513 23.19 43.40 -2.53
N ARG A 514 23.73 42.16 -2.55
CA ARG A 514 24.28 41.56 -3.77
C ARG A 514 23.23 41.42 -4.88
N ALA A 515 22.02 40.98 -4.52
CA ALA A 515 20.90 40.90 -5.45
C ALA A 515 20.53 42.27 -6.02
N ALA A 516 20.42 43.30 -5.18
CA ALA A 516 20.07 44.65 -5.59
C ALA A 516 21.11 45.29 -6.54
N VAL A 517 22.41 44.98 -6.35
CA VAL A 517 23.49 45.43 -7.25
C VAL A 517 23.51 44.63 -8.56
N GLY A 518 23.24 43.32 -8.49
CA GLY A 518 23.25 42.44 -9.67
C GLY A 518 22.02 42.55 -10.56
N LEU A 519 20.85 42.89 -10.01
CA LEU A 519 19.57 42.93 -10.73
C LEU A 519 19.58 43.86 -11.95
N PRO A 520 20.09 45.11 -11.86
CA PRO A 520 20.17 45.99 -13.03
C PRO A 520 21.07 45.41 -14.11
N LEU A 521 22.21 44.80 -13.77
CA LEU A 521 23.15 44.21 -14.72
C LEU A 521 22.58 42.98 -15.43
N ALA A 522 21.75 42.19 -14.74
CA ALA A 522 21.05 41.05 -15.33
C ALA A 522 19.87 41.48 -16.23
N GLY A 523 19.32 42.67 -16.02
CA GLY A 523 18.20 43.23 -16.80
C GLY A 523 18.60 43.91 -18.12
N VAL A 524 19.89 44.16 -18.37
CA VAL A 524 20.37 44.80 -19.62
C VAL A 524 20.43 43.80 -20.81
N GLY A 525 20.14 42.52 -20.57
CA GLY A 525 20.13 41.46 -21.60
C GLY A 525 18.76 40.81 -21.88
N LEU A 526 17.68 41.37 -21.34
CA LEU A 526 16.29 41.07 -21.73
C LEU A 526 15.79 42.20 -22.65
#